data_AF-A0A7S4IKI8-F1
#
_entry.id   AF-A0A7S4IKI8-F1
#
_cell.length_a   1.000
_cell.length_b   1.000
_cell.length_c   1.000
_cell.angle_alpha   90.00
_cell.angle_beta   90.00
_cell.angle_gamma   90.00
#
_symmetry.space_group_name_H-M   'P 1'
#
loop_
_entity.id
_entity.type
_entity.pdbx_description
1 polymer ?
#
loop_
_entity_poly.entity_id
_entity_poly.type
_entity_poly.pdbx_seq_one_letter_code
_entity_poly.pdbx_strand_id
1 'polypeptide(L)'
;GIEFVMGLSAQTHNAFTKTNDGDNVIEIHSCHSSALIHKHQNRWAYIVLPSSEKGTDPFGYITDPNVPYDIQQAVQTGKYLTKREWMEGTKDGDYPIGPILAEDILSMPQSGDLILTSKFHFDFAKDYEWFVGNYRGGHGGIHRNQTVVPFIMSGWGIKPGTEVDAGTTADMGATVRHIAGLPELKHTA
;
A
#
# COMPACT_ATOMS: atom_id res chain seq x y z
N GLY A 1 12.77 3.96 -15.75
CA GLY A 1 13.38 4.69 -14.61
C GLY A 1 12.77 4.19 -13.32
N ILE A 2 13.48 4.26 -12.20
CA ILE A 2 12.97 3.82 -10.88
C ILE A 2 12.02 4.87 -10.32
N GLU A 3 10.91 4.43 -9.73
CA GLU A 3 9.95 5.28 -9.02
C GLU A 3 10.22 5.26 -7.53
N PHE A 4 10.20 4.06 -6.95
CA PHE A 4 10.51 3.83 -5.54
C PHE A 4 11.49 2.69 -5.37
N VAL A 5 12.28 2.81 -4.32
CA VAL A 5 13.02 1.72 -3.70
C VAL A 5 12.41 1.52 -2.32
N MET A 6 11.97 0.30 -2.02
CA MET A 6 11.42 -0.06 -0.72
C MET A 6 12.29 -1.16 -0.11
N GLY A 7 12.62 -1.06 1.18
CA GLY A 7 13.43 -2.07 1.85
C GLY A 7 13.07 -2.21 3.31
N LEU A 8 13.23 -3.43 3.83
CA LEU A 8 13.07 -3.71 5.26
C LEU A 8 14.35 -3.30 6.00
N SER A 9 14.20 -2.45 7.01
CA SER A 9 15.29 -2.03 7.89
C SER A 9 15.13 -2.69 9.24
N ALA A 10 16.16 -3.45 9.63
CA ALA A 10 16.22 -4.11 10.94
C ALA A 10 16.51 -3.12 12.10
N GLN A 11 16.64 -1.83 11.80
CA GLN A 11 16.90 -0.79 12.79
C GLN A 11 15.66 0.07 13.00
N THR A 12 15.33 0.29 14.28
CA THR A 12 14.39 1.33 14.70
C THR A 12 14.83 2.69 14.20
N HIS A 13 13.90 3.48 13.67
CA HIS A 13 14.12 4.90 13.48
C HIS A 13 13.62 5.70 14.69
N ASN A 14 14.34 6.74 15.10
CA ASN A 14 13.97 7.62 16.23
C ASN A 14 12.61 8.32 16.05
N ALA A 15 12.03 8.28 14.85
CA ALA A 15 10.69 8.80 14.57
C ALA A 15 9.58 7.96 15.23
N PHE A 16 9.86 6.71 15.59
CA PHE A 16 8.90 5.82 16.24
C PHE A 16 9.36 5.44 17.64
N THR A 17 8.40 5.27 18.55
CA THR A 17 8.69 4.76 19.89
C THR A 17 9.02 3.28 19.78
N LYS A 18 10.15 2.85 20.37
CA LYS A 18 10.53 1.44 20.41
C LYS A 18 9.46 0.60 21.11
N THR A 19 9.09 -0.51 20.51
CA THR A 19 8.17 -1.51 21.04
C THR A 19 8.92 -2.82 21.30
N ASN A 20 8.36 -3.67 22.16
CA ASN A 20 9.03 -4.92 22.56
C ASN A 20 8.98 -6.02 21.48
N ASP A 21 8.18 -5.86 20.42
CA ASP A 21 7.85 -6.92 19.45
C ASP A 21 8.68 -6.89 18.16
N GLY A 22 9.82 -6.19 18.18
CA GLY A 22 10.65 -5.99 17.00
C GLY A 22 10.19 -4.77 16.21
N ASP A 23 11.11 -3.85 16.01
CA ASP A 23 10.83 -2.51 15.50
C ASP A 23 11.38 -2.34 14.08
N ASN A 24 11.08 -3.31 13.21
CA ASN A 24 11.49 -3.20 11.83
C ASN A 24 10.65 -2.11 11.16
N VAL A 25 11.32 -1.18 10.49
CA VAL A 25 10.67 -0.17 9.67
C VAL A 25 10.88 -0.51 8.21
N ILE A 26 9.94 -0.12 7.36
CA ILE A 26 10.16 -0.15 5.92
C ILE A 26 10.58 1.24 5.49
N GLU A 27 11.73 1.31 4.84
CA GLU A 27 12.25 2.52 4.25
C GLU A 27 11.78 2.60 2.80
N ILE A 28 11.25 3.76 2.41
CA ILE A 28 10.82 4.04 1.05
C ILE A 28 11.59 5.26 0.57
N HIS A 29 12.23 5.14 -0.59
CA HIS A 29 12.97 6.22 -1.23
C HIS A 29 12.45 6.46 -2.64
N SER A 30 12.14 7.72 -2.95
CA SER A 30 11.96 8.23 -4.30
C SER A 30 13.15 9.12 -4.68
N CYS A 31 13.16 9.68 -5.89
CA CYS A 31 14.21 10.62 -6.31
C CYS A 31 14.34 11.86 -5.40
N HIS A 32 13.24 12.33 -4.80
CA HIS A 32 13.18 13.62 -4.10
C HIS A 32 12.68 13.52 -2.66
N SER A 33 12.36 12.32 -2.20
CA SER A 33 11.76 12.11 -0.89
C SER A 33 12.09 10.75 -0.32
N SER A 34 11.95 10.64 0.98
CA SER A 34 12.04 9.37 1.68
C SER A 34 11.00 9.34 2.79
N ALA A 35 10.48 8.15 3.08
CA ALA A 35 9.50 7.94 4.11
C ALA A 35 9.76 6.63 4.84
N LEU A 36 9.16 6.50 6.01
CA LEU A 36 9.17 5.28 6.79
C LEU A 36 7.75 4.78 6.99
N ILE A 37 7.59 3.46 6.92
CA ILE A 37 6.39 2.77 7.39
C ILE A 37 6.77 1.99 8.64
N HIS A 38 5.92 2.09 9.65
CA HIS A 38 6.00 1.23 10.82
C HIS A 38 4.63 0.62 11.12
N LYS A 39 4.61 -0.68 11.36
CA LYS A 39 3.42 -1.40 11.78
C LYS A 39 3.53 -1.76 13.24
N HIS A 40 2.44 -1.54 13.96
CA HIS A 40 2.27 -2.02 15.32
C HIS A 40 0.90 -2.66 15.43
N GLN A 41 0.87 -3.98 15.63
CA GLN A 41 -0.34 -4.79 15.59
C GLN A 41 -1.08 -4.59 14.25
N ASN A 42 -2.36 -4.20 14.29
CA ASN A 42 -3.20 -3.94 13.11
C ASN A 42 -3.27 -2.45 12.74
N ARG A 43 -2.21 -1.70 13.01
CA ARG A 43 -2.13 -0.27 12.69
C ARG A 43 -0.78 0.07 12.05
N TRP A 44 -0.82 1.01 11.11
CA TRP A 44 0.34 1.46 10.33
C TRP A 44 0.49 2.97 10.51
N ALA A 45 1.72 3.41 10.74
CA ALA A 45 2.12 4.79 10.63
C ALA A 45 3.01 4.95 9.40
N TYR A 46 2.82 6.04 8.66
CA TYR A 46 3.64 6.46 7.54
C TYR A 46 4.13 7.86 7.82
N ILE A 47 5.44 8.10 7.71
CA ILE A 47 6.03 9.41 7.98
C ILE A 47 7.04 9.79 6.89
N VAL A 48 6.86 10.97 6.31
CA VAL A 48 7.83 11.54 5.37
C VAL A 48 9.00 12.13 6.16
N LEU A 49 10.23 11.77 5.77
CA LEU A 49 11.43 12.17 6.47
C LEU A 49 11.77 13.64 6.22
N PRO A 50 12.32 14.37 7.22
CA PRO A 50 12.72 15.78 7.06
C PRO A 50 13.79 16.04 5.99
N SER A 51 14.53 15.01 5.58
CA SER A 51 15.51 15.09 4.49
C SER A 51 14.87 15.17 3.10
N SER A 52 13.56 14.95 3.00
CA SER A 52 12.81 15.06 1.74
C SER A 52 12.73 16.51 1.27
N GLU A 53 12.66 16.72 -0.03
CA GLU A 53 12.34 18.02 -0.58
C GLU A 53 10.97 18.52 -0.07
N LYS A 54 10.81 19.83 0.06
CA LYS A 54 9.58 20.38 0.65
C LYS A 54 8.39 20.08 -0.26
N GLY A 55 7.36 19.46 0.31
CA GLY A 55 6.13 19.11 -0.41
C GLY A 55 6.26 17.86 -1.28
N THR A 56 7.34 17.09 -1.13
CA THR A 56 7.46 15.78 -1.77
C THR A 56 7.20 14.67 -0.77
N ASP A 57 6.64 13.57 -1.27
CA ASP A 57 6.18 12.42 -0.50
C ASP A 57 6.21 11.23 -1.47
N PRO A 58 6.85 10.09 -1.14
CA PRO A 58 6.84 8.92 -2.01
C PRO A 58 5.43 8.54 -2.51
N PHE A 59 4.42 8.52 -1.64
CA PHE A 59 3.04 8.19 -2.02
C PHE A 59 2.17 9.41 -2.29
N GLY A 60 2.74 10.62 -2.28
CA GLY A 60 2.05 11.85 -2.66
C GLY A 60 0.97 12.35 -1.68
N TYR A 61 0.72 11.65 -0.57
CA TYR A 61 -0.38 11.93 0.36
C TYR A 61 -0.37 13.35 0.91
N ILE A 62 0.80 13.93 1.19
CA ILE A 62 0.90 15.29 1.76
C ILE A 62 0.26 16.36 0.85
N THR A 63 0.35 16.19 -0.47
CA THR A 63 -0.05 17.22 -1.44
C THR A 63 -1.24 16.82 -2.31
N ASP A 64 -1.64 15.55 -2.28
CA ASP A 64 -2.75 15.05 -3.07
C ASP A 64 -4.08 15.66 -2.59
N PRO A 65 -4.78 16.44 -3.44
CA PRO A 65 -6.05 17.06 -3.07
C PRO A 65 -7.19 16.04 -2.86
N ASN A 66 -7.04 14.81 -3.34
CA ASN A 66 -8.02 13.73 -3.14
C ASN A 66 -7.81 12.99 -1.81
N VAL A 67 -6.69 13.24 -1.12
CA VAL A 67 -6.41 12.67 0.21
C VAL A 67 -6.93 13.64 1.28
N PRO A 68 -7.82 13.21 2.18
CA PRO A 68 -8.39 14.05 3.22
C PRO A 68 -7.33 14.61 4.19
N TYR A 69 -7.63 15.80 4.74
CA TYR A 69 -6.71 16.53 5.61
C TYR A 69 -6.27 15.75 6.86
N ASP A 70 -7.12 14.90 7.43
CA ASP A 70 -6.79 14.06 8.58
C ASP A 70 -5.74 12.99 8.26
N ILE A 71 -5.77 12.42 7.04
CA ILE A 71 -4.69 11.57 6.53
C ILE A 71 -3.42 12.39 6.34
N GLN A 72 -3.50 13.55 5.70
CA GLN A 72 -2.33 14.43 5.52
C GLN A 72 -1.66 14.77 6.86
N GLN A 73 -2.46 15.08 7.89
CA GLN A 73 -1.97 15.32 9.25
C GLN A 73 -1.40 14.05 9.89
N ALA A 74 -2.01 12.90 9.68
CA ALA A 74 -1.49 11.63 10.16
C ALA A 74 -0.10 11.33 9.58
N VAL A 75 0.10 11.58 8.29
CA VAL A 75 1.39 11.43 7.60
C VAL A 75 2.46 12.37 8.16
N GLN A 76 2.08 13.62 8.46
CA GLN A 76 3.02 14.61 9.02
C GLN A 76 3.38 14.33 10.48
N THR A 77 2.50 13.69 11.24
CA THR A 77 2.67 13.44 12.68
C THR A 77 3.08 11.99 12.99
N GLY A 78 3.14 11.12 12.00
CA GLY A 78 3.39 9.68 12.19
C GLY A 78 2.28 8.99 12.99
N LYS A 79 1.04 9.47 12.90
CA LYS A 79 -0.11 8.88 13.60
C LYS A 79 -0.39 7.48 13.05
N TYR A 80 -0.54 6.51 13.94
CA TYR A 80 -0.99 5.17 13.58
C TYR A 80 -2.46 5.20 13.18
N LEU A 81 -2.74 4.59 12.04
CA LEU A 81 -4.07 4.39 11.49
C LEU A 81 -4.32 2.90 11.25
N THR A 82 -5.57 2.48 11.40
CA THR A 82 -6.04 1.14 11.04
C THR A 82 -6.08 0.95 9.52
N LYS A 83 -6.16 -0.30 9.06
CA LYS A 83 -6.33 -0.62 7.63
C LYS A 83 -7.54 0.08 7.02
N ARG A 84 -8.65 0.13 7.77
CA ARG A 84 -9.87 0.79 7.34
C ARG A 84 -9.69 2.30 7.19
N GLU A 85 -9.08 2.97 8.18
CA GLU A 85 -8.79 4.41 8.10
C GLU A 85 -7.92 4.75 6.88
N TRP A 86 -6.87 3.95 6.62
CA TRP A 86 -6.06 4.09 5.40
C TRP A 86 -6.88 3.89 4.12
N MET A 87 -7.70 2.84 4.06
CA MET A 87 -8.51 2.52 2.87
C MET A 87 -9.52 3.62 2.57
N GLU A 88 -10.28 4.05 3.58
CA GLU A 88 -11.28 5.11 3.42
C GLU A 88 -10.63 6.44 3.03
N GLY A 89 -9.47 6.77 3.62
CA GLY A 89 -8.79 8.04 3.41
C GLY A 89 -7.89 8.12 2.17
N THR A 90 -7.55 7.00 1.54
CA THR A 90 -6.63 7.01 0.37
C THR A 90 -7.24 6.39 -0.89
N LYS A 91 -8.50 5.92 -0.86
CA LYS A 91 -9.18 5.27 -2.00
C LYS A 91 -9.17 6.10 -3.29
N ASP A 92 -9.18 7.42 -3.17
CA ASP A 92 -9.25 8.36 -4.30
C ASP A 92 -7.89 8.97 -4.68
N GLY A 93 -6.83 8.67 -3.92
CA GLY A 93 -5.47 9.13 -4.23
C GLY A 93 -4.71 8.20 -5.18
N ASP A 94 -3.52 8.64 -5.59
CA ASP A 94 -2.69 7.90 -6.57
C ASP A 94 -2.14 6.56 -6.06
N TYR A 95 -2.02 6.41 -4.74
CA TYR A 95 -1.53 5.20 -4.08
C TYR A 95 -2.47 4.74 -2.96
N PRO A 96 -3.62 4.13 -3.28
CA PRO A 96 -4.54 3.64 -2.25
C PRO A 96 -3.85 2.60 -1.37
N ILE A 97 -3.96 2.74 -0.05
CA ILE A 97 -3.39 1.85 0.97
C ILE A 97 -1.91 1.50 0.79
N GLY A 98 -1.13 2.38 0.15
CA GLY A 98 0.30 2.18 -0.17
C GLY A 98 1.15 1.66 1.00
N PRO A 99 1.09 2.25 2.21
CA PRO A 99 1.81 1.77 3.38
C PRO A 99 1.54 0.31 3.74
N ILE A 100 0.29 -0.13 3.55
CA ILE A 100 -0.14 -1.49 3.87
C ILE A 100 0.35 -2.46 2.80
N LEU A 101 0.24 -2.09 1.52
CA LEU A 101 0.73 -2.93 0.43
C LEU A 101 2.24 -3.12 0.49
N ALA A 102 2.99 -2.07 0.81
CA ALA A 102 4.44 -2.14 0.99
C ALA A 102 4.83 -3.03 2.19
N GLU A 103 4.08 -2.94 3.29
CA GLU A 103 4.32 -3.80 4.45
C GLU A 103 3.93 -5.25 4.22
N ASP A 104 2.77 -5.50 3.62
CA ASP A 104 2.32 -6.85 3.30
C ASP A 104 3.34 -7.55 2.39
N ILE A 105 3.85 -6.90 1.34
CA ILE A 105 4.77 -7.53 0.39
C ILE A 105 6.17 -7.77 0.97
N LEU A 106 6.72 -6.83 1.75
CA LEU A 106 8.07 -6.96 2.34
C LEU A 106 8.11 -7.87 3.56
N SER A 107 6.96 -8.14 4.17
CA SER A 107 6.85 -9.05 5.32
C SER A 107 6.51 -10.49 4.91
N MET A 108 6.27 -10.74 3.61
CA MET A 108 5.95 -12.08 3.13
C MET A 108 7.15 -13.03 3.21
N PRO A 109 6.95 -14.30 3.60
CA PRO A 109 7.98 -15.30 3.45
C PRO A 109 8.47 -15.35 2.00
N GLN A 110 9.79 -15.29 1.80
CA GLN A 110 10.44 -15.30 0.48
C GLN A 110 10.29 -14.00 -0.34
N SER A 111 9.75 -12.91 0.24
CA SER A 111 9.96 -11.60 -0.36
C SER A 111 11.45 -11.25 -0.33
N GLY A 112 11.93 -10.55 -1.36
CA GLY A 112 13.27 -9.97 -1.31
C GLY A 112 13.36 -8.90 -0.22
N ASP A 113 14.57 -8.63 0.28
CA ASP A 113 14.82 -7.56 1.25
C ASP A 113 14.64 -6.15 0.65
N LEU A 114 14.67 -6.07 -0.68
CA LEU A 114 14.56 -4.86 -1.47
C LEU A 114 13.56 -5.06 -2.62
N ILE A 115 12.66 -4.10 -2.78
CA ILE A 115 11.73 -4.03 -3.91
C ILE A 115 11.98 -2.74 -4.67
N LEU A 116 12.09 -2.87 -5.99
CA LEU A 116 12.22 -1.75 -6.91
C LEU A 116 10.95 -1.65 -7.72
N THR A 117 10.34 -0.46 -7.75
CA THR A 117 9.24 -0.16 -8.66
C THR A 117 9.76 0.69 -9.80
N SER A 118 9.36 0.36 -11.03
CA SER A 118 9.58 1.25 -12.17
C SER A 118 8.56 2.39 -12.12
N LYS A 119 8.92 3.53 -12.71
CA LYS A 119 7.98 4.61 -13.00
C LYS A 119 6.84 4.10 -13.85
N PHE A 120 5.67 4.70 -13.69
CA PHE A 120 4.53 4.41 -14.55
C PHE A 120 4.90 4.50 -16.04
N HIS A 121 4.50 3.51 -16.84
CA HIS A 121 4.88 3.29 -18.24
C HIS A 121 6.35 2.92 -18.51
N PHE A 122 7.14 2.60 -17.49
CA PHE A 122 8.47 2.02 -17.66
C PHE A 122 8.49 0.57 -17.14
N ASP A 123 9.40 -0.23 -17.68
CA ASP A 123 9.78 -1.52 -17.14
C ASP A 123 11.30 -1.59 -16.92
N PHE A 124 11.77 -2.73 -16.42
CA PHE A 124 13.20 -3.04 -16.29
C PHE A 124 13.69 -4.00 -17.38
N ALA A 125 12.86 -4.28 -18.40
CA ALA A 125 13.22 -5.16 -19.49
C ALA A 125 14.33 -4.50 -20.34
N LYS A 126 15.14 -5.33 -21.00
CA LYS A 126 16.22 -4.82 -21.86
C LYS A 126 15.73 -4.69 -23.30
N ASP A 127 16.22 -3.67 -24.00
CA ASP A 127 15.82 -3.35 -25.39
C ASP A 127 15.99 -4.52 -26.38
N TYR A 128 16.90 -5.47 -26.12
CA TYR A 128 17.14 -6.62 -27.01
C TYR A 128 16.21 -7.82 -26.75
N GLU A 129 15.36 -7.77 -25.73
CA GLU A 129 14.40 -8.82 -25.43
C GLU A 129 13.22 -8.69 -26.40
N TRP A 130 13.41 -9.08 -27.67
CA TRP A 130 12.47 -8.89 -28.78
C TRP A 130 11.05 -9.44 -28.56
N PHE A 131 10.89 -10.41 -27.64
CA PHE A 131 9.60 -10.99 -27.23
C PHE A 131 8.97 -10.33 -25.98
N VAL A 132 9.70 -9.42 -25.34
CA VAL A 132 9.40 -8.80 -24.02
C VAL A 132 9.35 -7.26 -24.16
N GLY A 133 10.02 -6.70 -25.17
CA GLY A 133 10.19 -5.27 -25.45
C GLY A 133 8.96 -4.61 -26.05
N ASN A 134 7.85 -4.63 -25.31
CA ASN A 134 6.69 -3.73 -25.40
C ASN A 134 5.60 -4.32 -24.51
N TYR A 135 5.86 -4.52 -23.21
CA TYR A 135 4.77 -4.78 -22.25
C TYR A 135 3.90 -3.53 -22.13
N ARG A 136 3.08 -3.27 -23.15
CA ARG A 136 2.01 -2.26 -23.15
C ARG A 136 0.90 -2.60 -22.15
N GLY A 137 0.99 -3.77 -21.50
CA GLY A 137 0.05 -4.28 -20.51
C GLY A 137 0.72 -5.04 -19.36
N GLY A 138 1.80 -4.50 -18.79
CA GLY A 138 2.36 -5.00 -17.53
C GLY A 138 1.53 -4.53 -16.32
N HIS A 139 1.33 -5.42 -15.34
CA HIS A 139 0.70 -5.12 -14.05
C HIS A 139 1.64 -5.56 -12.91
N GLY A 140 1.56 -4.89 -11.76
CA GLY A 140 2.40 -5.20 -10.59
C GLY A 140 2.92 -3.99 -9.83
N GLY A 141 2.69 -2.78 -10.33
CA GLY A 141 2.89 -1.57 -9.53
C GLY A 141 1.75 -1.35 -8.54
N ILE A 142 1.98 -0.43 -7.61
CA ILE A 142 1.06 -0.09 -6.51
C ILE A 142 0.18 1.15 -6.82
N HIS A 143 0.28 1.67 -8.04
CA HIS A 143 -0.47 2.84 -8.49
C HIS A 143 -1.96 2.53 -8.61
N ARG A 144 -2.82 3.53 -8.36
CA ARG A 144 -4.28 3.39 -8.33
C ARG A 144 -4.86 2.68 -9.54
N ASN A 145 -4.39 3.02 -10.73
CA ASN A 145 -4.85 2.44 -12.00
C ASN A 145 -4.44 0.96 -12.21
N GLN A 146 -3.60 0.41 -11.34
CA GLN A 146 -3.19 -1.00 -11.33
C GLN A 146 -3.76 -1.76 -10.13
N THR A 147 -4.07 -1.08 -9.03
CA THR A 147 -4.56 -1.69 -7.78
C THR A 147 -6.07 -1.58 -7.58
N VAL A 148 -6.72 -0.59 -8.19
CA VAL A 148 -8.18 -0.36 -8.08
C VAL A 148 -8.88 -0.90 -9.31
N VAL A 149 -9.77 -1.87 -9.10
CA VAL A 149 -10.58 -2.47 -10.16
C VAL A 149 -12.07 -2.45 -9.77
N PRO A 150 -12.99 -2.25 -10.74
CA PRO A 150 -14.41 -2.39 -10.45
C PRO A 150 -14.73 -3.85 -10.12
N PHE A 151 -15.61 -4.06 -9.15
CA PHE A 151 -16.08 -5.40 -8.76
C PHE A 151 -17.60 -5.42 -8.69
N ILE A 152 -18.23 -6.41 -9.31
CA ILE A 152 -19.68 -6.59 -9.31
C ILE A 152 -19.97 -8.01 -8.81
N MET A 153 -20.82 -8.11 -7.79
CA MET A 153 -21.31 -9.38 -7.25
C MET A 153 -22.83 -9.45 -7.38
N SER A 154 -23.33 -10.62 -7.79
CA SER A 154 -24.76 -10.94 -7.76
C SER A 154 -24.94 -12.38 -7.31
N GLY A 155 -26.01 -12.65 -6.57
CA GLY A 155 -26.28 -13.99 -6.06
C GLY A 155 -27.24 -14.01 -4.88
N TRP A 156 -27.55 -15.22 -4.42
CA TRP A 156 -28.36 -15.42 -3.22
C TRP A 156 -27.64 -14.85 -1.98
N GLY A 157 -28.35 -14.13 -1.12
CA GLY A 157 -27.78 -13.44 0.04
C GLY A 157 -27.16 -12.07 -0.26
N ILE A 158 -26.99 -11.68 -1.53
CA ILE A 158 -26.54 -10.33 -1.92
C ILE A 158 -27.74 -9.43 -2.15
N LYS A 159 -27.81 -8.31 -1.42
CA LYS A 159 -28.88 -7.32 -1.56
C LYS A 159 -28.69 -6.52 -2.88
N PRO A 160 -29.64 -6.56 -3.82
CA PRO A 160 -29.56 -5.79 -5.06
C PRO A 160 -29.49 -4.27 -4.80
N GLY A 161 -28.79 -3.54 -5.67
CA GLY A 161 -28.64 -2.09 -5.57
C GLY A 161 -27.80 -1.61 -4.39
N THR A 162 -27.00 -2.50 -3.79
CA THR A 162 -26.04 -2.11 -2.75
C THR A 162 -24.75 -1.67 -3.40
N GLU A 163 -24.28 -0.48 -3.03
CA GLU A 163 -22.97 0.05 -3.42
C GLU A 163 -22.03 -0.03 -2.23
N VAL A 164 -20.78 -0.41 -2.49
CA VAL A 164 -19.70 -0.43 -1.50
C VAL A 164 -18.58 0.42 -2.08
N ASP A 165 -18.24 1.50 -1.38
CA ASP A 165 -17.27 2.49 -1.84
C ASP A 165 -15.89 1.89 -2.17
N ALA A 166 -15.39 1.02 -1.29
CA ALA A 166 -14.10 0.37 -1.41
C ALA A 166 -14.07 -0.92 -0.59
N GLY A 167 -13.29 -1.88 -1.07
CA GLY A 167 -13.02 -3.14 -0.39
C GLY A 167 -11.82 -3.82 -1.01
N THR A 168 -11.17 -4.70 -0.26
CA THR A 168 -10.05 -5.51 -0.76
C THR A 168 -10.53 -6.84 -1.32
N THR A 169 -9.69 -7.49 -2.11
CA THR A 169 -9.96 -8.87 -2.58
C THR A 169 -10.12 -9.86 -1.42
N ALA A 170 -9.48 -9.61 -0.27
CA ALA A 170 -9.66 -10.40 0.95
C ALA A 170 -11.08 -10.24 1.53
N ASP A 171 -11.62 -9.02 1.54
CA ASP A 171 -13.00 -8.76 2.00
C ASP A 171 -14.01 -9.46 1.09
N MET A 172 -13.74 -9.50 -0.22
CA MET A 172 -14.53 -10.26 -1.18
C MET A 172 -14.47 -11.76 -0.91
N GLY A 173 -13.27 -12.30 -0.65
CA GLY A 173 -13.08 -13.70 -0.27
C GLY A 173 -13.87 -14.07 0.99
N ALA A 174 -13.82 -13.22 2.02
CA ALA A 174 -14.60 -13.40 3.25
C ALA A 174 -16.11 -13.38 2.98
N THR A 175 -16.58 -12.46 2.14
CA THR A 175 -17.99 -12.35 1.74
C THR A 175 -18.48 -13.61 1.02
N VAL A 176 -17.71 -14.11 0.05
CA VAL A 176 -18.05 -15.35 -0.69
C VAL A 176 -18.12 -16.54 0.27
N ARG A 177 -17.17 -16.66 1.20
CA ARG A 177 -17.16 -17.74 2.20
C ARG A 177 -18.39 -17.69 3.10
N HIS A 178 -18.75 -16.50 3.58
CA HIS A 178 -19.93 -16.29 4.42
C HIS A 178 -21.20 -16.75 3.70
N ILE A 179 -21.40 -16.34 2.44
CA ILE A 179 -22.57 -16.71 1.64
C ILE A 179 -22.61 -18.21 1.35
N ALA A 180 -21.45 -18.84 1.17
CA ALA A 180 -21.33 -20.27 0.97
C ALA A 180 -21.56 -21.08 2.27
N GLY A 181 -21.82 -20.44 3.42
CA GLY A 181 -21.98 -21.11 4.70
C GLY A 181 -20.68 -21.72 5.24
N LEU A 182 -19.53 -21.25 4.76
CA LEU A 182 -18.22 -21.71 5.23
C LEU A 182 -17.85 -20.99 6.53
N PRO A 183 -17.12 -21.67 7.45
CA PRO A 183 -16.66 -21.04 8.67
C PRO A 183 -15.71 -19.87 8.38
N GLU A 184 -15.79 -18.86 9.23
CA GLU A 184 -14.87 -17.74 9.23
C GLU A 184 -13.44 -18.24 9.42
N LEU A 185 -12.53 -17.68 8.63
CA LEU A 185 -11.11 -17.91 8.83
C LEU A 185 -10.71 -17.15 10.09
N LYS A 186 -10.18 -17.88 11.08
CA LYS A 186 -9.43 -17.23 12.15
C LYS A 186 -8.17 -16.66 11.50
N HIS A 187 -8.08 -15.35 11.37
CA HIS A 187 -6.82 -14.70 11.04
C HIS A 187 -5.84 -14.98 12.19
N THR A 188 -4.99 -15.98 12.01
CA THR A 188 -3.74 -16.07 12.77
C THR A 188 -2.84 -15.00 12.20
N ALA A 189 -2.57 -13.99 13.03
CA ALA A 189 -1.68 -12.87 12.74
C ALA A 189 -0.30 -13.33 12.26
#